data_AF-A0A1Y1LZX4-F1
#
_entry.id   AF-A0A1Y1LZX4-F1
#
_cell.length_a   1.000
_cell.length_b   1.000
_cell.length_c   1.000
_cell.angle_alpha   90.00
_cell.angle_beta   90.00
_cell.angle_gamma   90.00
#
_symmetry.space_group_name_H-M   'P 1'
#
loop_
_entity.id
_entity.type
_entity.pdbx_description
1 polymer ?
#
loop_
_entity_poly.entity_id
_entity_poly.type
_entity_poly.pdbx_seq_one_letter_code
_entity_poly.pdbx_strand_id
1 'polypeptide(L)'
;MFRCSLHLRHYCHQVSQSTIFALSSGQGKCGVAVIRVSGPSAGNALKHLTGMKELPKPRYALLKKLKHPDRGEVLDRGLVLWFPSSPAKTVANFKFTAVWQ
;
A
#
# COMPACT_ATOMS: atom_id res chain seq x y z
N MET A 1 -15.68 25.29 14.96
CA MET A 1 -14.34 25.42 14.32
C MET A 1 -13.28 24.85 15.27
N PHE A 2 -12.86 23.60 15.10
CA PHE A 2 -11.77 23.03 15.91
C PHE A 2 -10.44 23.63 15.44
N ARG A 3 -9.83 24.51 16.24
CA ARG A 3 -8.45 24.97 16.02
C ARG A 3 -7.51 23.79 16.26
N CYS A 4 -7.00 23.21 15.18
CA CYS A 4 -5.93 22.21 15.22
C CYS A 4 -4.67 22.86 15.81
N SER A 5 -4.26 22.42 17.01
CA SER A 5 -3.08 22.90 17.74
C SER A 5 -1.81 22.76 16.88
N LEU A 6 -0.87 23.71 16.98
CA LEU A 6 0.40 23.70 16.22
C LEU A 6 1.18 22.38 16.39
N HIS A 7 1.09 21.78 17.57
CA HIS A 7 1.70 20.47 17.89
C HIS A 7 1.12 19.31 17.05
N LEU A 8 -0.20 19.31 16.81
CA LEU A 8 -0.87 18.31 15.97
C LEU A 8 -0.47 18.44 14.49
N ARG A 9 -0.14 19.66 14.03
CA ARG A 9 0.39 19.87 12.66
C ARG A 9 1.78 19.25 12.49
N HIS A 10 2.67 19.42 13.46
CA HIS A 10 4.01 18.81 13.42
C HIS A 10 3.94 17.27 13.45
N TYR A 11 3.07 16.70 14.29
CA TYR A 11 2.88 15.25 14.34
C TYR A 11 2.28 14.69 13.04
N CYS A 12 1.25 15.36 12.49
CA CYS A 12 0.65 14.99 11.21
C CYS A 12 1.66 15.11 10.04
N HIS A 13 2.54 16.11 10.08
CA HIS A 13 3.63 16.27 9.12
C HIS A 13 4.65 15.12 9.19
N GLN A 14 5.01 14.66 10.39
CA GLN A 14 5.92 13.51 10.54
C GLN A 14 5.28 12.19 10.04
N VAL A 15 4.00 11.94 10.36
CA VAL A 15 3.28 10.78 9.82
C VAL A 15 3.18 10.85 8.28
N SER A 16 3.05 12.05 7.71
CA SER A 16 3.02 12.27 6.26
C SER A 16 4.30 11.86 5.53
N GLN A 17 5.44 11.76 6.22
CA GLN A 17 6.72 11.34 5.61
C GLN A 17 6.98 9.83 5.75
N SER A 18 6.26 9.16 6.64
CA SER A 18 6.39 7.72 6.86
C SER A 18 5.48 6.91 5.93
N THR A 19 5.94 5.72 5.53
CA THR A 19 5.08 4.75 4.84
C THR A 19 4.60 3.72 5.84
N ILE A 20 3.28 3.60 5.99
CA ILE A 20 2.62 2.67 6.90
C ILE A 20 1.98 1.52 6.14
N PHE A 21 1.87 0.36 6.78
CA PHE A 21 1.12 -0.78 6.25
C PHE A 21 0.21 -1.38 7.33
N ALA A 22 -0.88 -2.00 6.90
CA ALA A 22 -1.79 -2.71 7.79
C ALA A 22 -2.52 -3.85 7.08
N LEU A 23 -2.74 -4.94 7.82
CA LEU A 23 -3.75 -5.92 7.46
C LEU A 23 -5.13 -5.25 7.57
N SER A 24 -5.92 -5.33 6.50
CA SER A 24 -7.25 -4.73 6.35
C SER A 24 -8.35 -5.79 6.17
N SER A 25 -8.03 -7.06 6.43
CA SER A 25 -8.96 -8.19 6.51
C SER A 25 -9.01 -8.74 7.94
N GLY A 26 -9.92 -9.66 8.22
CA GLY A 26 -9.96 -10.39 9.49
C GLY A 26 -8.67 -11.16 9.74
N GLN A 27 -8.27 -11.28 11.01
CA GLN A 27 -7.16 -12.16 11.42
C GLN A 27 -7.57 -13.63 11.32
N GLY A 28 -6.63 -14.49 10.92
CA GLY A 28 -6.83 -15.93 10.81
C GLY A 28 -7.28 -16.37 9.40
N LYS A 29 -7.96 -17.53 9.33
CA LYS A 29 -8.39 -18.12 8.06
C LYS A 29 -9.46 -17.25 7.42
N CYS A 30 -9.15 -16.71 6.26
CA CYS A 30 -10.08 -15.93 5.45
C CYS A 30 -9.87 -16.32 3.99
N GLY A 31 -10.94 -16.33 3.18
CA GLY A 31 -10.81 -16.59 1.74
C GLY A 31 -9.98 -15.52 1.03
N VAL A 32 -9.81 -14.36 1.66
CA VAL A 32 -9.08 -13.23 1.11
C VAL A 32 -8.40 -12.43 2.23
N ALA A 33 -7.08 -12.27 2.14
CA ALA A 33 -6.30 -11.36 2.97
C ALA A 33 -6.03 -10.05 2.22
N VAL A 34 -6.21 -8.93 2.90
CA VAL A 34 -5.98 -7.61 2.30
C VAL A 34 -4.91 -6.86 3.07
N ILE A 35 -3.88 -6.40 2.37
CA ILE A 35 -2.85 -5.52 2.94
C ILE A 35 -2.95 -4.16 2.24
N ARG A 36 -3.07 -3.09 3.04
CA ARG A 36 -3.03 -1.71 2.57
C ARG A 36 -1.72 -1.07 2.98
N VAL A 37 -1.10 -0.36 2.05
CA VAL A 37 0.11 0.42 2.28
C VAL A 37 -0.14 1.86 1.84
N SER A 38 0.30 2.80 2.66
CA SER A 38 0.04 4.24 2.49
C SER A 38 1.30 5.03 2.81
N GLY A 39 1.68 5.96 1.95
CA GLY A 39 2.78 6.89 2.19
C GLY A 39 3.69 7.10 0.98
N PRO A 40 4.76 7.92 1.13
CA PRO A 40 5.62 8.32 0.02
C PRO A 40 6.31 7.14 -0.70
N SER A 41 6.66 6.08 0.02
CA SER A 41 7.37 4.92 -0.52
C SER A 41 6.43 3.80 -0.98
N ALA A 42 5.11 3.97 -0.88
CA ALA A 42 4.14 2.94 -1.23
C ALA A 42 4.28 2.51 -2.71
N GLY A 43 4.53 3.45 -3.62
CA GLY A 43 4.75 3.13 -5.03
C GLY A 43 5.99 2.27 -5.25
N ASN A 44 7.10 2.59 -4.60
CA ASN A 44 8.34 1.82 -4.71
C ASN A 44 8.20 0.42 -4.10
N ALA A 45 7.54 0.32 -2.94
CA ALA A 45 7.24 -0.96 -2.32
C ALA A 45 6.40 -1.86 -3.25
N LEU A 46 5.36 -1.33 -3.90
CA LEU A 46 4.57 -2.08 -4.86
C LEU A 46 5.41 -2.57 -6.05
N LYS A 47 6.28 -1.70 -6.60
CA LYS A 47 7.16 -2.06 -7.71
C LYS A 47 8.12 -3.18 -7.34
N HIS A 48 8.79 -3.09 -6.19
CA HIS A 48 9.70 -4.12 -5.72
C HIS A 48 8.98 -5.45 -5.46
N LEU A 49 7.81 -5.41 -4.81
CA LEU A 49 7.03 -6.60 -4.48
C LEU A 49 6.51 -7.33 -5.73
N THR A 50 6.27 -6.63 -6.84
CA THR A 50 5.68 -7.20 -8.06
C THR A 50 6.65 -7.31 -9.22
N GLY A 51 7.86 -6.76 -9.09
CA GLY A 51 8.85 -6.64 -10.15
C GLY A 51 8.42 -5.71 -11.30
N MET A 52 7.49 -4.79 -11.08
CA MET A 52 7.01 -3.87 -12.12
C MET A 52 7.89 -2.63 -12.24
N LYS A 53 8.11 -2.17 -13.47
CA LYS A 53 8.82 -0.90 -13.75
C LYS A 53 7.96 0.32 -13.45
N GLU A 54 6.67 0.21 -13.75
CA GLU A 54 5.68 1.28 -13.63
C GLU A 54 4.54 0.90 -12.69
N LEU A 55 3.85 1.92 -12.17
CA LEU A 55 2.69 1.72 -11.31
C LEU A 55 1.47 1.33 -12.16
N PRO A 56 0.57 0.48 -11.64
CA PRO A 56 -0.69 0.16 -12.31
C PRO A 56 -1.49 1.42 -12.60
N LYS A 57 -2.34 1.33 -13.64
CA LYS A 57 -3.34 2.36 -13.90
C LYS A 57 -4.18 2.57 -12.62
N PRO A 58 -4.35 3.82 -12.16
CA PRO A 58 -5.15 4.14 -10.99
C PRO A 58 -6.53 3.47 -11.00
N ARG A 59 -6.89 2.80 -9.90
CA ARG A 59 -8.19 2.12 -9.69
C ARG A 59 -8.46 0.92 -10.61
N TYR A 60 -7.41 0.30 -11.15
CA TYR A 60 -7.52 -0.99 -11.84
C TYR A 60 -6.85 -2.09 -11.01
N ALA A 61 -7.49 -3.27 -10.99
CA ALA A 61 -6.94 -4.47 -10.37
C ALA A 61 -6.11 -5.25 -11.38
N LEU A 62 -4.89 -5.64 -11.00
CA LEU A 62 -4.01 -6.50 -11.79
C LEU A 62 -3.67 -7.76 -11.01
N LEU A 63 -3.77 -8.92 -11.65
CA LEU A 63 -3.25 -10.16 -11.08
C LEU A 63 -1.73 -10.22 -11.23
N LYS A 64 -1.01 -10.33 -10.12
CA LYS A 64 0.45 -10.39 -10.09
C LYS A 64 0.96 -11.45 -9.12
N LYS A 65 2.14 -11.98 -9.45
CA LYS A 65 2.97 -12.71 -8.49
C LYS A 65 3.62 -11.68 -7.58
N LEU A 66 3.45 -11.85 -6.28
CA LEU A 66 4.23 -11.15 -5.29
C LEU A 66 5.53 -11.91 -5.05
N LYS A 67 6.63 -11.18 -4.95
CA LYS A 67 7.95 -11.75 -4.81
C LYS A 67 8.71 -11.10 -3.67
N HIS A 68 9.60 -11.87 -3.05
CA HIS A 68 10.57 -11.32 -2.13
C HIS A 68 11.47 -10.34 -2.88
N PRO A 69 11.67 -9.11 -2.39
CA PRO A 69 12.43 -8.08 -3.10
C PRO A 69 13.86 -8.49 -3.40
N ASP A 70 14.57 -9.09 -2.42
CA ASP A 70 15.98 -9.46 -2.60
C ASP A 70 16.18 -10.86 -3.21
N ARG A 71 15.37 -11.84 -2.79
CA ARG A 71 15.52 -13.24 -3.19
C ARG A 71 14.79 -13.59 -4.48
N GLY A 72 13.81 -12.78 -4.90
CA GLY A 72 12.99 -13.02 -6.08
C GLY A 72 12.00 -14.19 -5.98
N GLU A 73 11.99 -14.91 -4.86
CA GLU A 73 11.08 -16.02 -4.56
C GLU A 73 9.63 -15.55 -4.58
N VAL A 74 8.73 -16.36 -5.15
CA VAL A 74 7.30 -16.05 -5.21
C VAL A 74 6.69 -16.29 -3.84
N LEU A 75 6.23 -15.21 -3.21
CA LEU A 75 5.53 -15.26 -1.92
C LEU A 75 4.07 -15.67 -2.11
N ASP A 76 3.41 -15.10 -3.12
CA ASP A 76 1.99 -15.35 -3.39
C ASP A 76 1.58 -14.90 -4.80
N ARG A 77 0.32 -15.16 -5.19
CA ARG A 77 -0.38 -14.56 -6.32
C ARG A 77 -1.61 -13.85 -5.82
N GLY A 78 -1.75 -12.57 -6.20
CA GLY A 78 -2.96 -11.85 -5.85
C GLY A 78 -3.19 -10.59 -6.67
N LEU A 79 -4.26 -9.89 -6.33
CA LEU A 79 -4.66 -8.67 -7.01
C LEU A 79 -3.95 -7.48 -6.39
N VAL A 80 -3.36 -6.62 -7.22
CA VAL A 80 -2.78 -5.34 -6.82
C VAL A 80 -3.58 -4.18 -7.40
N LEU A 81 -3.87 -3.19 -6.57
CA LEU A 81 -4.63 -1.99 -6.93
C LEU A 81 -3.85 -0.75 -6.50
N TRP A 82 -3.73 0.21 -7.41
CA TRP A 82 -3.06 1.49 -7.16
C TRP A 82 -4.08 2.61 -6.98
N PHE A 83 -3.91 3.40 -5.92
CA PHE A 83 -4.71 4.59 -5.64
C PHE A 83 -3.79 5.80 -5.53
N PRO A 84 -3.71 6.65 -6.56
CA PRO A 84 -2.91 7.86 -6.51
C PRO A 84 -3.50 8.79 -5.45
N SER A 85 -2.62 9.53 -4.78
CA SER A 85 -3.07 10.56 -3.85
C SER A 85 -3.50 11.82 -4.57
N SER A 86 -4.41 12.57 -3.95
CA SER A 86 -4.76 13.92 -4.38
C SER A 86 -3.57 14.87 -4.17
N PRO A 87 -3.33 15.86 -5.04
CA PRO A 87 -2.22 16.82 -4.89
C PRO A 87 -2.21 17.57 -3.55
N ALA A 88 -3.35 17.66 -2.85
CA ALA A 88 -3.44 18.34 -1.54
C ALA A 88 -3.06 17.46 -0.33
N LYS A 89 -2.90 16.14 -0.50
CA LYS A 89 -2.50 15.20 0.56
C LYS A 89 -1.48 14.23 -0.02
N THR A 90 -0.23 14.24 0.41
CA THR A 90 0.91 13.56 -0.26
C THR A 90 0.95 12.01 -0.12
N VAL A 91 -0.14 11.35 0.29
CA VAL A 91 -0.12 9.92 0.66
C VAL A 91 -0.63 8.99 -0.44
N ALA A 92 0.28 8.52 -1.30
CA ALA A 92 -0.05 7.50 -2.29
C ALA A 92 -0.37 6.16 -1.60
N ASN A 93 -1.34 5.40 -2.14
CA ASN A 93 -1.80 4.16 -1.50
C ASN A 93 -1.81 3.00 -2.50
N PHE A 94 -1.53 1.80 -2.01
CA PHE A 94 -1.85 0.58 -2.74
C PHE A 94 -2.51 -0.46 -1.83
N LYS A 95 -3.35 -1.29 -2.45
CA LYS A 95 -4.03 -2.41 -1.82
C LYS A 95 -3.62 -3.66 -2.57
N PHE A 96 -3.15 -4.66 -1.84
CA PHE A 96 -2.96 -5.99 -2.36
C PHE A 96 -3.94 -6.95 -1.68
N THR A 97 -4.47 -7.85 -2.47
CA THR A 97 -5.44 -8.86 -2.07
C THR A 97 -4.86 -10.23 -2.42
N ALA A 98 -4.48 -10.98 -1.39
CA ALA A 98 -4.03 -12.37 -1.47
C ALA A 98 -5.24 -13.29 -1.30
N VAL A 99 -5.38 -14.28 -2.18
CA VAL A 99 -6.32 -15.39 -1.97
C VAL A 99 -5.49 -16.54 -1.46
N TRP A 100 -5.56 -16.81 -0.16
CA TRP A 100 -4.97 -18.01 0.41
C TRP A 100 -5.85 -19.20 0.00
N GLN A 101 -5.30 -20.15 -0.75
CA GLN A 101 -5.86 -21.50 -0.84
C GLN A 101 -5.44 -22.32 0.37
#